data_AF-A0A1C2GKP7-F1
#
_entry.id   AF-A0A1C2GKP7-F1
#
_cell.length_a   1.000
_cell.length_b   1.000
_cell.length_c   1.000
_cell.angle_alpha   90.00
_cell.angle_beta   90.00
_cell.angle_gamma   90.00
#
_symmetry.space_group_name_H-M   'P 1'
#
loop_
_entity.id
_entity.type
_entity.pdbx_description
1 polymer ?
#
loop_
_entity_poly.entity_id
_entity_poly.type
_entity_poly.pdbx_seq_one_letter_code
_entity_poly.pdbx_strand_id
1 'polypeptide(L)'
;MKKHLTLLLLILAFQVSFTGWVKAQLTSLPRGGNKRATVSEEIGITDVMIRYNRPGVKKREGHIWGELIPVGYTELGYGAKKPAPWRAGANENTTIEFTTDVKIEGYDLPAGKYGFFVAYDPGECTLIFSKNSTSWGNFFYDPAEDALRVTVKPIKTDKSVEWLKYEFTDQTPESATIQLQWEKLVIPFKVEVDVIATQIASFRKELRGDKALPESWEAWNQAAAYCAQNKTNLPQALMWADSATSVTFGGTESFYAWQTKASILEQLGRGTEAADVMKKAMPFASQIQAYTYAAGLVDAKKPKEAFEIFKMNYDKHPNSLFTNIGMASGYSALGDYKKALTFAQKALLQAKGGNKLLIEKNVRDLQNGKDMND
;
A
#
# COMPACT_ATOMS: atom_id res chain seq x y z
N MET A 1 23.53 -71.25 20.46
CA MET A 1 23.52 -70.36 19.28
C MET A 1 22.55 -69.18 19.41
N LYS A 2 21.25 -69.39 19.69
CA LYS A 2 20.27 -68.28 19.78
C LYS A 2 20.62 -67.18 20.80
N LYS A 3 21.09 -67.52 22.02
CA LYS A 3 21.45 -66.53 23.06
C LYS A 3 22.66 -65.64 22.71
N HIS A 4 23.64 -66.16 21.95
CA HIS A 4 24.79 -65.38 21.51
C HIS A 4 24.46 -64.48 20.31
N LEU A 5 23.51 -64.90 19.47
CA LEU A 5 23.01 -64.10 18.36
C LEU A 5 22.22 -62.87 18.84
N THR A 6 21.43 -63.01 19.91
CA THR A 6 20.69 -61.88 20.51
C THR A 6 21.63 -60.86 21.16
N LEU A 7 22.71 -61.32 21.81
CA LEU A 7 23.70 -60.44 22.41
C LEU A 7 24.52 -59.68 21.36
N LEU A 8 24.86 -60.33 20.23
CA LEU A 8 25.54 -59.69 19.10
C LEU A 8 24.67 -58.64 18.42
N LEU A 9 23.37 -58.91 18.26
CA LEU A 9 22.40 -57.95 17.71
C LEU A 9 22.18 -56.73 18.63
N LEU A 10 22.20 -56.92 19.95
CA LEU A 10 22.10 -55.82 20.92
C LEU A 10 23.35 -54.94 20.95
N ILE A 11 24.55 -55.53 20.81
CA ILE A 11 25.80 -54.76 20.73
C ILE A 11 25.88 -53.99 19.40
N LEU A 12 25.42 -54.57 18.29
CA LEU A 12 25.37 -53.88 16.99
C LEU A 12 24.35 -52.73 16.99
N ALA A 13 23.20 -52.89 17.65
CA ALA A 13 22.20 -51.83 17.81
C ALA A 13 22.69 -50.67 18.71
N PHE A 14 23.55 -50.96 19.69
CA PHE A 14 24.14 -49.93 20.56
C PHE A 14 25.23 -49.11 19.85
N GLN A 15 25.96 -49.68 18.89
CA GLN A 15 26.98 -48.95 18.12
C GLN A 15 26.40 -48.01 17.05
N VAL A 16 25.22 -48.29 16.51
CA VAL A 16 24.55 -47.39 15.53
C VAL A 16 23.95 -46.16 16.21
N SER A 17 23.76 -46.18 17.53
CA SER A 17 23.17 -45.07 18.29
C SER A 17 24.15 -43.93 18.61
N PHE A 18 25.43 -44.06 18.25
CA PHE A 18 26.50 -43.10 18.59
C PHE A 18 27.22 -42.47 17.40
N THR A 19 26.70 -42.59 16.17
CA THR A 19 27.13 -41.73 15.06
C THR A 19 26.36 -40.40 15.11
N GLY A 20 26.60 -39.63 16.18
CA GLY A 20 26.29 -38.21 16.14
C GLY A 20 27.05 -37.59 14.97
N TRP A 21 26.36 -36.83 14.13
CA TRP A 21 26.99 -36.03 13.10
C TRP A 21 27.90 -35.02 13.80
N VAL A 22 29.18 -35.34 13.92
CA VAL A 22 30.19 -34.39 14.38
C VAL A 22 30.31 -33.34 13.28
N LYS A 23 29.58 -32.23 13.43
CA LYS A 23 29.85 -30.99 12.70
C LYS A 23 31.12 -30.38 13.28
N ALA A 24 32.29 -30.96 12.95
CA ALA A 24 33.61 -30.50 13.39
C ALA A 24 34.11 -29.25 12.64
N GLN A 25 33.34 -28.69 11.71
CA GLN A 25 33.69 -27.45 11.04
C GLN A 25 32.99 -26.27 11.72
N LEU A 26 33.78 -25.29 12.17
CA LEU A 26 33.29 -23.98 12.57
C LEU A 26 32.44 -23.41 11.40
N THR A 27 31.13 -23.25 11.60
CA THR A 27 30.20 -22.75 10.57
C THR A 27 30.20 -21.22 10.47
N SER A 28 30.89 -20.55 11.39
CA SER A 28 31.00 -19.10 11.52
C SER A 28 32.43 -18.60 11.30
N LEU A 29 33.14 -19.14 10.31
CA LEU A 29 34.45 -18.61 9.93
C LEU A 29 34.37 -17.11 9.54
N PRO A 30 35.38 -16.28 9.86
CA PRO A 30 35.42 -14.89 9.46
C PRO A 30 35.31 -14.77 7.92
N ARG A 31 34.36 -13.98 7.42
CA ARG A 31 33.97 -13.92 5.99
C ARG A 31 34.95 -13.18 5.06
N GLY A 32 36.25 -13.36 5.26
CA GLY A 32 37.27 -12.77 4.37
C GLY A 32 37.29 -11.23 4.34
N GLY A 33 36.76 -10.57 5.37
CA GLY A 33 36.77 -9.11 5.51
C GLY A 33 35.66 -8.33 4.78
N ASN A 34 34.75 -9.00 4.05
CA ASN A 34 33.56 -8.36 3.49
C ASN A 34 32.42 -8.38 4.52
N LYS A 35 31.88 -7.21 4.83
CA LYS A 35 30.78 -7.07 5.81
C LYS A 35 29.44 -7.32 5.11
N ARG A 36 28.49 -7.95 5.80
CA ARG A 36 27.10 -8.06 5.33
C ARG A 36 26.33 -6.81 5.76
N ALA A 37 25.45 -6.33 4.91
CA ALA A 37 24.55 -5.23 5.19
C ALA A 37 23.15 -5.52 4.64
N THR A 38 22.16 -4.88 5.25
CA THR A 38 20.77 -4.88 4.81
C THR A 38 20.27 -3.45 4.86
N VAL A 39 19.46 -3.06 3.88
CA VAL A 39 18.67 -1.84 3.91
C VAL A 39 17.24 -2.21 3.48
N SER A 40 16.25 -1.55 4.06
CA SER A 40 14.85 -1.77 3.71
C SER A 40 14.06 -0.47 3.85
N GLU A 41 13.04 -0.33 3.01
CA GLU A 41 12.09 0.78 3.04
C GLU A 41 10.71 0.29 2.62
N GLU A 42 9.67 0.95 3.12
CA GLU A 42 8.29 0.71 2.69
C GLU A 42 7.90 1.76 1.64
N ILE A 43 7.37 1.31 0.50
CA ILE A 43 6.80 2.16 -0.54
C ILE A 43 5.31 1.77 -0.65
N GLY A 44 4.41 2.69 -0.31
CA GLY A 44 3.00 2.33 -0.10
C GLY A 44 2.85 1.34 1.05
N ILE A 45 2.43 0.10 0.76
CA ILE A 45 2.43 -1.04 1.69
C ILE A 45 3.37 -2.16 1.23
N THR A 46 4.32 -1.84 0.36
CA THR A 46 5.29 -2.77 -0.21
C THR A 46 6.61 -2.63 0.52
N ASP A 47 7.05 -3.70 1.17
CA ASP A 47 8.38 -3.78 1.74
C ASP A 47 9.39 -4.07 0.63
N VAL A 48 10.39 -3.21 0.50
CA VAL A 48 11.54 -3.41 -0.38
C VAL A 48 12.77 -3.68 0.48
N MET A 49 13.37 -4.86 0.34
CA MET A 49 14.52 -5.25 1.15
C MET A 49 15.73 -5.67 0.30
N ILE A 50 16.87 -5.03 0.55
CA ILE A 50 18.13 -5.32 -0.13
C ILE A 50 19.11 -5.94 0.86
N ARG A 51 19.57 -7.17 0.59
CA ARG A 51 20.59 -7.86 1.38
C ARG A 51 21.82 -8.11 0.53
N TYR A 52 22.98 -7.67 1.02
CA TYR A 52 24.20 -7.66 0.23
C TYR A 52 25.45 -7.81 1.11
N ASN A 53 26.57 -8.21 0.50
CA ASN A 53 27.88 -8.05 1.12
C ASN A 53 28.59 -6.87 0.46
N ARG A 54 29.12 -5.96 1.27
CA ARG A 54 29.71 -4.69 0.86
C ARG A 54 31.23 -4.79 0.75
N PRO A 55 31.82 -4.92 -0.45
CA PRO A 55 33.26 -4.79 -0.64
C PRO A 55 33.73 -3.36 -0.36
N GLY A 56 35.00 -3.23 0.04
CA GLY A 56 35.67 -1.95 0.22
C GLY A 56 36.50 -1.59 -1.02
N VAL A 57 36.67 -0.30 -1.30
CA VAL A 57 37.60 0.18 -2.33
C VAL A 57 39.02 -0.22 -1.94
N LYS A 58 39.42 0.00 -0.67
CA LYS A 58 40.71 -0.42 -0.11
C LYS A 58 41.92 0.12 -0.91
N LYS A 59 41.99 1.44 -1.11
CA LYS A 59 43.09 2.13 -1.83
C LYS A 59 43.20 1.75 -3.31
N ARG A 60 42.09 1.32 -3.93
CA ARG A 60 41.97 0.96 -5.36
C ARG A 60 41.05 1.93 -6.10
N GLU A 61 40.98 3.18 -5.66
CA GLU A 61 40.28 4.25 -6.36
C GLU A 61 40.81 4.34 -7.81
N GLY A 62 39.91 4.47 -8.78
CA GLY A 62 40.20 4.43 -10.22
C GLY A 62 40.27 3.02 -10.81
N HIS A 63 40.38 1.98 -9.98
CA HIS A 63 40.62 0.59 -10.41
C HIS A 63 39.44 -0.34 -10.08
N ILE A 64 38.28 0.20 -9.68
CA ILE A 64 37.09 -0.60 -9.41
C ILE A 64 36.33 -0.86 -10.71
N TRP A 65 35.93 0.19 -11.40
CA TRP A 65 35.08 0.10 -12.58
C TRP A 65 35.92 -0.01 -13.86
N GLY A 66 35.66 -1.02 -14.68
CA GLY A 66 36.44 -1.33 -15.89
C GLY A 66 37.64 -2.24 -15.65
N GLU A 67 38.08 -2.39 -14.41
CA GLU A 67 39.17 -3.32 -14.02
C GLU A 67 38.65 -4.43 -13.09
N LEU A 68 38.38 -4.12 -11.81
CA LEU A 68 37.85 -5.12 -10.87
C LEU A 68 36.45 -5.61 -11.26
N ILE A 69 35.61 -4.68 -11.73
CA ILE A 69 34.30 -4.93 -12.31
C ILE A 69 34.43 -4.68 -13.82
N PRO A 70 34.64 -5.72 -14.63
CA PRO A 70 34.76 -5.57 -16.07
C PRO A 70 33.45 -5.06 -16.70
N VAL A 71 33.57 -4.50 -17.90
CA VAL A 71 32.41 -4.06 -18.69
C VAL A 71 31.62 -5.28 -19.18
N GLY A 72 30.30 -5.22 -19.03
CA GLY A 72 29.34 -6.19 -19.50
C GLY A 72 29.37 -7.50 -18.72
N TYR A 73 29.77 -8.56 -19.40
CA TYR A 73 29.76 -9.94 -18.91
C TYR A 73 31.17 -10.51 -18.92
N THR A 74 31.50 -11.31 -17.91
CA THR A 74 32.85 -11.90 -17.78
C THR A 74 32.79 -13.41 -17.71
N GLU A 75 33.69 -14.09 -18.42
CA GLU A 75 33.91 -15.52 -18.25
C GLU A 75 34.70 -15.80 -16.97
N LEU A 76 34.08 -16.51 -16.03
CA LEU A 76 34.62 -16.65 -14.67
C LEU A 76 35.57 -17.85 -14.49
N GLY A 77 35.89 -18.60 -15.55
CA GLY A 77 36.79 -19.77 -15.53
C GLY A 77 36.33 -20.96 -14.66
N TYR A 78 35.25 -20.79 -13.90
CA TYR A 78 34.67 -21.75 -12.95
C TYR A 78 33.13 -21.52 -12.89
N GLY A 79 32.36 -22.54 -12.49
CA GLY A 79 30.89 -22.48 -12.45
C GLY A 79 30.21 -22.91 -13.76
N ALA A 80 29.16 -22.20 -14.18
CA ALA A 80 28.34 -22.48 -15.36
C ALA A 80 29.10 -22.33 -16.70
N LYS A 81 30.35 -21.87 -16.68
CA LYS A 81 31.23 -21.66 -17.85
C LYS A 81 30.58 -20.79 -18.95
N LYS A 82 29.74 -19.83 -18.56
CA LYS A 82 29.13 -18.82 -19.42
C LYS A 82 29.54 -17.43 -18.94
N PRO A 83 29.57 -16.42 -19.83
CA PRO A 83 29.74 -15.03 -19.42
C PRO A 83 28.65 -14.63 -18.42
N ALA A 84 29.04 -14.02 -17.31
CA ALA A 84 28.13 -13.64 -16.24
C ALA A 84 28.25 -12.15 -15.89
N PRO A 85 27.14 -11.47 -15.59
CA PRO A 85 27.14 -10.09 -15.11
C PRO A 85 27.64 -10.03 -13.67
N TRP A 86 28.04 -8.85 -13.19
CA TRP A 86 28.51 -8.69 -11.82
C TRP A 86 27.36 -8.83 -10.82
N ARG A 87 27.56 -9.59 -9.74
CA ARG A 87 26.61 -9.83 -8.64
C ARG A 87 26.25 -8.61 -7.77
N ALA A 88 26.64 -7.40 -8.19
CA ALA A 88 26.33 -6.14 -7.52
C ALA A 88 26.68 -6.14 -6.01
N GLY A 89 27.81 -6.75 -5.65
CA GLY A 89 28.21 -7.03 -4.27
C GLY A 89 29.40 -8.00 -4.18
N ALA A 90 29.56 -8.64 -3.02
CA ALA A 90 30.58 -9.64 -2.74
C ALA A 90 30.00 -10.97 -2.22
N ASN A 91 30.80 -12.04 -2.25
CA ASN A 91 30.41 -13.39 -1.79
C ASN A 91 29.14 -13.91 -2.49
N GLU A 92 28.04 -14.12 -1.77
CA GLU A 92 26.73 -14.48 -2.32
C GLU A 92 26.16 -13.36 -3.21
N ASN A 93 25.22 -13.69 -4.11
CA ASN A 93 24.56 -12.65 -4.88
C ASN A 93 23.81 -11.66 -3.97
N THR A 94 23.84 -10.38 -4.34
CA THR A 94 22.94 -9.41 -3.73
C THR A 94 21.50 -9.83 -4.01
N THR A 95 20.63 -9.68 -3.02
CA THR A 95 19.20 -9.97 -3.19
C THR A 95 18.37 -8.73 -2.97
N ILE A 96 17.35 -8.55 -3.81
CA ILE A 96 16.30 -7.53 -3.66
C ILE A 96 14.96 -8.27 -3.57
N GLU A 97 14.20 -7.98 -2.54
CA GLU A 97 12.92 -8.62 -2.22
C GLU A 97 11.82 -7.57 -2.19
N PHE A 98 10.69 -7.88 -2.83
CA PHE A 98 9.49 -7.07 -2.89
C PHE A 98 8.31 -7.90 -2.37
N THR A 99 7.55 -7.39 -1.41
CA THR A 99 6.38 -8.13 -0.88
C THR A 99 5.14 -8.05 -1.76
N THR A 100 5.10 -7.08 -2.69
CA THR A 100 4.02 -6.90 -3.67
C THR A 100 4.62 -6.64 -5.05
N ASP A 101 3.79 -6.69 -6.10
CA ASP A 101 4.22 -6.41 -7.48
C ASP A 101 4.70 -4.95 -7.59
N VAL A 102 5.78 -4.72 -8.33
CA VAL A 102 6.39 -3.41 -8.51
C VAL A 102 6.67 -3.13 -9.98
N LYS A 103 6.97 -1.86 -10.30
CA LYS A 103 7.61 -1.48 -11.55
C LYS A 103 9.04 -1.05 -11.28
N ILE A 104 9.99 -1.53 -12.08
CA ILE A 104 11.38 -1.08 -12.08
C ILE A 104 11.63 -0.35 -13.38
N GLU A 105 11.96 0.94 -13.31
CA GLU A 105 12.13 1.79 -14.51
C GLU A 105 10.93 1.70 -15.47
N GLY A 106 9.71 1.62 -14.92
CA GLY A 106 8.47 1.48 -15.67
C GLY A 106 8.07 0.05 -16.10
N TYR A 107 8.96 -0.95 -15.94
CA TYR A 107 8.69 -2.34 -16.33
C TYR A 107 8.17 -3.17 -15.16
N ASP A 108 7.15 -3.99 -15.42
CA ASP A 108 6.54 -4.85 -14.39
C ASP A 108 7.49 -5.92 -13.87
N LEU A 109 7.54 -6.06 -12.54
CA LEU A 109 8.23 -7.13 -11.83
C LEU A 109 7.30 -7.66 -10.73
N PRO A 110 6.88 -8.93 -10.79
CA PRO A 110 6.04 -9.52 -9.75
C PRO A 110 6.69 -9.48 -8.36
N ALA A 111 5.87 -9.64 -7.31
CA ALA A 111 6.33 -9.84 -5.96
C ALA A 111 7.27 -11.04 -5.88
N GLY A 112 8.35 -10.92 -5.11
CA GLY A 112 9.30 -12.00 -4.96
C GLY A 112 10.67 -11.56 -4.50
N LYS A 113 11.55 -12.55 -4.34
CA LYS A 113 12.94 -12.36 -3.98
C LYS A 113 13.83 -12.69 -5.18
N TYR A 114 14.63 -11.72 -5.58
CA TYR A 114 15.46 -11.80 -6.78
C TYR A 114 16.93 -11.72 -6.44
N GLY A 115 17.76 -12.50 -7.15
CA GLY A 115 19.19 -12.25 -7.26
C GLY A 115 19.42 -11.03 -8.16
N PHE A 116 20.24 -10.09 -7.71
CA PHE A 116 20.48 -8.83 -8.40
C PHE A 116 21.87 -8.82 -9.03
N PHE A 117 21.90 -8.51 -10.33
CA PHE A 117 23.13 -8.39 -11.09
C PHE A 117 23.14 -7.09 -11.90
N VAL A 118 24.35 -6.64 -12.22
CA VAL A 118 24.61 -5.49 -13.06
C VAL A 118 25.60 -5.91 -14.14
N ALA A 119 25.19 -5.85 -15.40
CA ALA A 119 26.13 -5.80 -16.52
C ALA A 119 26.57 -4.33 -16.65
N TYR A 120 27.76 -4.03 -16.13
CA TYR A 120 28.28 -2.67 -16.03
C TYR A 120 28.68 -2.14 -17.40
N ASP A 121 28.28 -0.91 -17.74
CA ASP A 121 28.87 -0.15 -18.83
C ASP A 121 29.00 1.32 -18.41
N PRO A 122 30.06 2.05 -18.82
CA PRO A 122 30.24 3.44 -18.42
C PRO A 122 29.13 4.40 -18.88
N GLY A 123 28.43 4.06 -19.97
CA GLY A 123 27.33 4.84 -20.53
C GLY A 123 25.95 4.35 -20.09
N GLU A 124 25.75 3.03 -20.03
CA GLU A 124 24.44 2.44 -19.76
C GLU A 124 24.54 1.03 -19.13
N CYS A 125 24.29 0.94 -17.82
CA CYS A 125 24.29 -0.34 -17.12
C CYS A 125 23.00 -1.11 -17.40
N THR A 126 23.08 -2.43 -17.57
CA THR A 126 21.89 -3.30 -17.53
C THR A 126 21.73 -3.89 -16.13
N LEU A 127 20.61 -3.59 -15.48
CA LEU A 127 20.18 -4.20 -14.24
C LEU A 127 19.41 -5.49 -14.54
N ILE A 128 19.68 -6.53 -13.77
CA ILE A 128 19.13 -7.87 -14.01
C ILE A 128 18.60 -8.42 -12.70
N PHE A 129 17.31 -8.78 -12.70
CA PHE A 129 16.61 -9.41 -11.59
C PHE A 129 16.40 -10.89 -11.93
N SER A 130 17.17 -11.77 -11.32
CA SER A 130 17.10 -13.23 -11.54
C SER A 130 16.25 -13.90 -10.47
N LYS A 131 15.48 -14.93 -10.86
CA LYS A 131 14.68 -15.77 -9.94
C LYS A 131 15.56 -16.59 -8.98
N ASN A 132 16.86 -16.73 -9.26
CA ASN A 132 17.81 -17.43 -8.41
C ASN A 132 18.48 -16.47 -7.40
N SER A 133 17.97 -16.46 -6.18
CA SER A 133 18.42 -15.56 -5.10
C SER A 133 19.35 -16.22 -4.06
N THR A 134 19.92 -17.39 -4.36
CA THR A 134 20.66 -18.21 -3.36
C THR A 134 22.08 -18.54 -3.79
N SER A 135 22.45 -18.18 -5.02
CA SER A 135 23.73 -18.56 -5.61
C SER A 135 24.94 -17.87 -4.96
N TRP A 136 26.05 -18.60 -4.92
CA TRP A 136 27.34 -18.01 -4.59
C TRP A 136 27.80 -17.14 -5.76
N GLY A 137 27.74 -15.83 -5.56
CA GLY A 137 28.10 -14.82 -6.52
C GLY A 137 27.39 -14.94 -7.87
N ASN A 138 28.15 -14.82 -8.96
CA ASN A 138 27.67 -14.86 -10.34
C ASN A 138 28.17 -16.10 -11.12
N PHE A 139 28.76 -17.09 -10.45
CA PHE A 139 29.35 -18.27 -11.09
C PHE A 139 28.31 -19.20 -11.72
N PHE A 140 27.10 -19.22 -11.21
CA PHE A 140 25.99 -20.07 -11.67
C PHE A 140 24.87 -19.26 -12.31
N TYR A 141 25.18 -18.05 -12.79
CA TYR A 141 24.22 -17.21 -13.47
C TYR A 141 23.68 -17.91 -14.73
N ASP A 142 22.35 -17.97 -14.85
CA ASP A 142 21.65 -18.46 -16.04
C ASP A 142 20.66 -17.38 -16.54
N PRO A 143 20.87 -16.84 -17.75
CA PRO A 143 19.92 -15.91 -18.38
C PRO A 143 18.47 -16.41 -18.44
N ALA A 144 18.25 -17.73 -18.47
CA ALA A 144 16.90 -18.30 -18.47
C ALA A 144 16.14 -18.06 -17.15
N GLU A 145 16.85 -17.72 -16.07
CA GLU A 145 16.29 -17.40 -14.77
C GLU A 145 15.97 -15.91 -14.62
N ASP A 146 16.29 -15.06 -15.60
CA ASP A 146 16.01 -13.63 -15.54
C ASP A 146 14.50 -13.37 -15.56
N ALA A 147 14.02 -12.66 -14.54
CA ALA A 147 12.66 -12.15 -14.47
C ALA A 147 12.52 -10.79 -15.16
N LEU A 148 13.56 -9.95 -15.08
CA LEU A 148 13.57 -8.63 -15.68
C LEU A 148 14.99 -8.17 -16.02
N ARG A 149 15.12 -7.45 -17.14
CA ARG A 149 16.30 -6.66 -17.50
C ARG A 149 15.88 -5.24 -17.84
N VAL A 150 16.53 -4.25 -17.24
CA VAL A 150 16.29 -2.83 -17.52
C VAL A 150 17.61 -2.09 -17.63
N THR A 151 17.67 -1.05 -18.46
CA THR A 151 18.86 -0.23 -18.61
C THR A 151 18.75 1.05 -17.81
N VAL A 152 19.86 1.48 -17.20
CA VAL A 152 19.95 2.74 -16.46
C VAL A 152 21.29 3.42 -16.70
N LYS A 153 21.30 4.74 -16.60
CA LYS A 153 22.52 5.53 -16.76
C LYS A 153 23.26 5.64 -15.43
N PRO A 154 24.52 5.18 -15.33
CA PRO A 154 25.32 5.42 -14.14
C PRO A 154 25.73 6.90 -14.04
N ILE A 155 25.89 7.36 -12.80
CA ILE A 155 26.28 8.74 -12.48
C ILE A 155 27.65 8.72 -11.82
N LYS A 156 28.58 9.51 -12.34
CA LYS A 156 29.90 9.71 -11.71
C LYS A 156 29.80 10.75 -10.60
N THR A 157 30.52 10.53 -9.51
CA THR A 157 30.56 11.42 -8.35
C THR A 157 31.99 11.84 -8.02
N ASP A 158 32.16 13.03 -7.45
CA ASP A 158 33.49 13.51 -7.05
C ASP A 158 33.99 12.82 -5.77
N LYS A 159 33.06 12.46 -4.89
CA LYS A 159 33.34 11.81 -3.60
C LYS A 159 33.32 10.29 -3.75
N SER A 160 34.39 9.66 -3.29
CA SER A 160 34.50 8.20 -3.24
C SER A 160 33.71 7.63 -2.05
N VAL A 161 32.95 6.57 -2.30
CA VAL A 161 32.26 5.76 -1.30
C VAL A 161 33.09 4.51 -1.02
N GLU A 162 33.78 4.48 0.13
CA GLU A 162 34.73 3.40 0.49
C GLU A 162 34.07 2.03 0.50
N TRP A 163 32.89 1.90 1.10
CA TRP A 163 32.19 0.62 1.17
C TRP A 163 30.93 0.69 0.33
N LEU A 164 30.77 -0.26 -0.59
CA LEU A 164 29.55 -0.39 -1.37
C LEU A 164 28.33 -0.29 -0.45
N LYS A 165 27.37 0.56 -0.80
CA LYS A 165 26.10 0.67 -0.08
C LYS A 165 24.94 0.80 -1.07
N TYR A 166 23.77 0.45 -0.57
CA TYR A 166 22.49 0.76 -1.19
C TYR A 166 21.78 1.81 -0.34
N GLU A 167 21.12 2.76 -1.00
CA GLU A 167 20.42 3.87 -0.35
C GLU A 167 19.12 4.16 -1.11
N PHE A 168 18.05 4.44 -0.37
CA PHE A 168 16.78 4.90 -0.93
C PHE A 168 16.76 6.43 -0.92
N THR A 169 16.25 7.02 -1.99
CA THR A 169 16.21 8.46 -2.25
C THR A 169 14.94 8.83 -3.00
N ASP A 170 14.60 10.12 -3.07
CA ASP A 170 13.46 10.65 -3.85
C ASP A 170 12.12 9.96 -3.53
N GLN A 171 11.88 9.66 -2.25
CA GLN A 171 10.70 8.92 -1.82
C GLN A 171 9.43 9.75 -2.01
N THR A 172 8.41 9.08 -2.55
CA THR A 172 7.02 9.56 -2.64
C THR A 172 6.09 8.47 -2.07
N PRO A 173 4.78 8.72 -1.91
CA PRO A 173 3.86 7.68 -1.50
C PRO A 173 3.85 6.43 -2.41
N GLU A 174 4.25 6.56 -3.68
CA GLU A 174 4.11 5.52 -4.71
C GLU A 174 5.46 5.07 -5.30
N SER A 175 6.58 5.70 -4.91
CA SER A 175 7.88 5.39 -5.50
C SER A 175 9.08 5.73 -4.62
N ALA A 176 10.23 5.13 -4.91
CA ALA A 176 11.53 5.57 -4.43
C ALA A 176 12.62 5.23 -5.46
N THR A 177 13.75 5.94 -5.39
CA THR A 177 14.95 5.63 -6.19
C THR A 177 15.95 4.87 -5.31
N ILE A 178 16.31 3.65 -5.73
CA ILE A 178 17.39 2.87 -5.12
C ILE A 178 18.70 3.25 -5.80
N GLN A 179 19.72 3.54 -5.01
CA GLN A 179 21.06 3.87 -5.49
C GLN A 179 22.08 2.84 -5.01
N LEU A 180 22.72 2.12 -5.93
CA LEU A 180 23.97 1.41 -5.66
C LEU A 180 25.10 2.44 -5.71
N GLN A 181 25.80 2.67 -4.59
CA GLN A 181 26.92 3.60 -4.51
C GLN A 181 28.19 2.86 -4.12
N TRP A 182 29.23 2.94 -4.97
CA TRP A 182 30.55 2.40 -4.63
C TRP A 182 31.64 3.13 -5.40
N GLU A 183 32.72 3.49 -4.69
CA GLU A 183 33.75 4.36 -5.21
C GLU A 183 33.13 5.67 -5.73
N LYS A 184 33.46 6.10 -6.96
CA LYS A 184 32.97 7.33 -7.58
C LYS A 184 31.81 7.09 -8.57
N LEU A 185 31.06 6.01 -8.37
CA LEU A 185 29.94 5.65 -9.24
C LEU A 185 28.66 5.41 -8.42
N VAL A 186 27.57 5.93 -8.93
CA VAL A 186 26.20 5.70 -8.49
C VAL A 186 25.45 5.04 -9.64
N ILE A 187 24.75 3.94 -9.37
CA ILE A 187 23.83 3.32 -10.33
C ILE A 187 22.42 3.44 -9.73
N PRO A 188 21.66 4.48 -10.10
CA PRO A 188 20.30 4.68 -9.61
C PRO A 188 19.28 3.90 -10.43
N PHE A 189 18.20 3.45 -9.79
CA PHE A 189 17.01 3.00 -10.47
C PHE A 189 15.74 3.22 -9.64
N LYS A 190 14.65 3.58 -10.30
CA LYS A 190 13.35 3.86 -9.72
C LYS A 190 12.56 2.56 -9.50
N VAL A 191 11.95 2.46 -8.33
CA VAL A 191 10.92 1.48 -7.98
C VAL A 191 9.62 2.22 -7.79
N GLU A 192 8.55 1.73 -8.43
CA GLU A 192 7.20 2.28 -8.33
C GLU A 192 6.22 1.18 -7.92
N VAL A 193 5.17 1.55 -7.18
CA VAL A 193 4.13 0.62 -6.73
C VAL A 193 2.76 1.20 -7.06
N ASP A 194 1.81 0.34 -7.41
CA ASP A 194 0.40 0.74 -7.55
C ASP A 194 -0.26 0.67 -6.17
N VAL A 195 -0.24 1.79 -5.43
CA VAL A 195 -0.76 1.85 -4.07
C VAL A 195 -2.23 1.45 -3.97
N ILE A 196 -3.03 1.77 -4.98
CA ILE A 196 -4.46 1.47 -5.01
C ILE A 196 -4.67 -0.03 -5.24
N ALA A 197 -4.04 -0.60 -6.26
CA ALA A 197 -4.17 -2.01 -6.57
C ALA A 197 -3.63 -2.88 -5.44
N THR A 198 -2.48 -2.52 -4.88
CA THR A 198 -1.85 -3.25 -3.78
C THR A 198 -2.70 -3.20 -2.51
N GLN A 199 -3.28 -2.04 -2.16
CA GLN A 199 -4.18 -1.93 -1.01
C GLN A 199 -5.45 -2.78 -1.19
N ILE A 200 -6.04 -2.79 -2.38
CA ILE A 200 -7.22 -3.62 -2.70
C ILE A 200 -6.86 -5.12 -2.65
N ALA A 201 -5.68 -5.50 -3.12
CA ALA A 201 -5.18 -6.87 -2.99
C ALA A 201 -5.01 -7.28 -1.51
N SER A 202 -4.50 -6.38 -0.66
CA SER A 202 -4.44 -6.62 0.79
C SER A 202 -5.82 -6.84 1.39
N PHE A 203 -6.79 -5.98 1.07
CA PHE A 203 -8.17 -6.15 1.54
C PHE A 203 -8.79 -7.48 1.09
N ARG A 204 -8.58 -7.90 -0.16
CA ARG A 204 -9.04 -9.23 -0.65
C ARG A 204 -8.45 -10.37 0.16
N LYS A 205 -7.19 -10.27 0.58
CA LYS A 205 -6.53 -11.30 1.40
C LYS A 205 -7.06 -11.30 2.82
N GLU A 206 -7.18 -10.11 3.42
CA GLU A 206 -7.63 -9.91 4.79
C GLU A 206 -9.10 -10.32 5.00
N LEU A 207 -9.97 -9.99 4.04
CA LEU A 207 -11.39 -10.38 4.04
C LEU A 207 -11.62 -11.87 3.71
N ARG A 208 -10.56 -12.69 3.74
CA ARG A 208 -10.64 -14.17 3.77
C ARG A 208 -10.25 -14.75 5.13
N GLY A 209 -9.85 -13.91 6.07
CA GLY A 209 -9.40 -14.28 7.41
C GLY A 209 -10.40 -13.92 8.51
N ASP A 210 -9.87 -13.68 9.70
CA ASP A 210 -10.61 -13.27 10.91
C ASP A 210 -11.41 -11.97 10.72
N LYS A 211 -10.93 -11.05 9.89
CA LYS A 211 -11.61 -9.80 9.52
C LYS A 211 -12.88 -9.98 8.68
N ALA A 212 -13.22 -11.22 8.32
CA ALA A 212 -14.43 -11.59 7.60
C ALA A 212 -15.32 -12.56 8.41
N LEU A 213 -15.15 -12.60 9.74
CA LEU A 213 -16.06 -13.34 10.63
C LEU A 213 -17.38 -12.58 10.84
N PRO A 214 -18.45 -13.22 11.35
CA PRO A 214 -19.69 -12.51 11.69
C PRO A 214 -19.45 -11.28 12.56
N GLU A 215 -20.34 -10.29 12.47
CA GLU A 215 -20.26 -9.02 13.22
C GLU A 215 -19.04 -8.11 12.88
N SER A 216 -18.38 -8.31 11.72
CA SER A 216 -17.22 -7.51 11.27
C SER A 216 -17.51 -6.57 10.08
N TRP A 217 -18.71 -5.97 10.03
CA TRP A 217 -19.12 -5.13 8.90
C TRP A 217 -18.15 -3.97 8.60
N GLU A 218 -17.41 -3.46 9.60
CA GLU A 218 -16.48 -2.34 9.46
C GLU A 218 -15.37 -2.65 8.45
N ALA A 219 -14.82 -3.86 8.46
CA ALA A 219 -13.75 -4.27 7.54
C ALA A 219 -14.25 -4.34 6.10
N TRP A 220 -15.45 -4.92 5.90
CA TRP A 220 -16.10 -4.94 4.59
C TRP A 220 -16.41 -3.54 4.08
N ASN A 221 -16.93 -2.68 4.95
CA ASN A 221 -17.23 -1.30 4.59
C ASN A 221 -15.97 -0.48 4.32
N GLN A 222 -14.88 -0.69 5.06
CA GLN A 222 -13.60 -0.02 4.82
C GLN A 222 -13.08 -0.32 3.41
N ALA A 223 -13.10 -1.59 3.00
CA ALA A 223 -12.67 -2.00 1.66
C ALA A 223 -13.58 -1.40 0.56
N ALA A 224 -14.90 -1.44 0.77
CA ALA A 224 -15.88 -0.85 -0.14
C ALA A 224 -15.71 0.67 -0.28
N ALA A 225 -15.54 1.37 0.84
CA ALA A 225 -15.37 2.82 0.90
C ALA A 225 -14.07 3.25 0.22
N TYR A 226 -12.98 2.50 0.41
CA TYR A 226 -11.71 2.76 -0.27
C TYR A 226 -11.86 2.71 -1.80
N CYS A 227 -12.55 1.68 -2.31
CA CYS A 227 -12.85 1.58 -3.74
C CYS A 227 -13.73 2.73 -4.24
N ALA A 228 -14.75 3.13 -3.46
CA ALA A 228 -15.62 4.26 -3.81
C ALA A 228 -14.89 5.61 -3.84
N GLN A 229 -13.96 5.84 -2.90
CA GLN A 229 -13.14 7.06 -2.83
C GLN A 229 -12.19 7.15 -4.02
N ASN A 230 -11.58 6.02 -4.41
CA ASN A 230 -10.64 5.94 -5.53
C ASN A 230 -11.33 5.64 -6.87
N LYS A 231 -12.67 5.59 -6.91
CA LYS A 231 -13.49 5.33 -8.11
C LYS A 231 -13.04 4.11 -8.92
N THR A 232 -12.68 3.02 -8.22
CA THR A 232 -12.09 1.83 -8.82
C THR A 232 -12.75 0.57 -8.29
N ASN A 233 -12.67 -0.55 -9.03
CA ASN A 233 -13.17 -1.86 -8.61
C ASN A 233 -14.64 -1.84 -8.12
N LEU A 234 -15.48 -0.94 -8.66
CA LEU A 234 -16.84 -0.68 -8.16
C LEU A 234 -17.76 -1.91 -8.08
N PRO A 235 -17.71 -2.88 -9.02
CA PRO A 235 -18.51 -4.11 -8.87
C PRO A 235 -18.13 -4.92 -7.63
N GLN A 236 -16.84 -5.05 -7.32
CA GLN A 236 -16.38 -5.72 -6.11
C GLN A 236 -16.65 -4.88 -4.86
N ALA A 237 -16.51 -3.56 -4.96
CA ALA A 237 -16.86 -2.65 -3.89
C ALA A 237 -18.34 -2.82 -3.49
N LEU A 238 -19.23 -2.99 -4.47
CA LEU A 238 -20.64 -3.24 -4.21
C LEU A 238 -20.85 -4.58 -3.48
N MET A 239 -20.15 -5.64 -3.88
CA MET A 239 -20.21 -6.93 -3.16
C MET A 239 -19.75 -6.79 -1.70
N TRP A 240 -18.68 -6.01 -1.45
CA TRP A 240 -18.23 -5.74 -0.09
C TRP A 240 -19.21 -4.87 0.69
N ALA A 241 -19.85 -3.89 0.06
CA ALA A 241 -20.89 -3.07 0.67
C ALA A 241 -22.17 -3.89 0.97
N ASP A 242 -22.50 -4.89 0.14
CA ASP A 242 -23.56 -5.85 0.40
C ASP A 242 -23.25 -6.68 1.66
N SER A 243 -22.02 -7.20 1.78
CA SER A 243 -21.57 -7.86 3.02
C SER A 243 -21.69 -6.93 4.22
N ALA A 244 -21.16 -5.71 4.11
CA ALA A 244 -21.20 -4.72 5.19
C ALA A 244 -22.62 -4.37 5.66
N THR A 245 -23.60 -4.41 4.77
CA THR A 245 -25.01 -4.08 5.10
C THR A 245 -25.86 -5.31 5.43
N SER A 246 -25.26 -6.49 5.49
CA SER A 246 -25.96 -7.75 5.75
C SER A 246 -26.15 -8.02 7.25
N VAL A 247 -27.19 -8.79 7.58
CA VAL A 247 -27.43 -9.28 8.95
C VAL A 247 -26.26 -10.12 9.45
N THR A 248 -25.65 -10.94 8.58
CA THR A 248 -24.54 -11.84 8.92
C THR A 248 -23.33 -11.09 9.47
N PHE A 249 -23.02 -9.91 8.94
CA PHE A 249 -21.86 -9.12 9.36
C PHE A 249 -22.21 -7.97 10.31
N GLY A 250 -23.49 -7.79 10.66
CA GLY A 250 -23.93 -6.90 11.74
C GLY A 250 -24.06 -5.41 11.39
N GLY A 251 -23.91 -5.02 10.12
CA GLY A 251 -23.97 -3.60 9.72
C GLY A 251 -25.34 -3.11 9.24
N THR A 252 -26.42 -3.85 9.50
CA THR A 252 -27.78 -3.48 9.08
C THR A 252 -28.28 -2.17 9.67
N GLU A 253 -27.75 -1.77 10.83
CA GLU A 253 -28.09 -0.51 11.50
C GLU A 253 -27.00 0.57 11.34
N SER A 254 -26.00 0.32 10.49
CA SER A 254 -24.92 1.28 10.26
C SER A 254 -25.29 2.24 9.12
N PHE A 255 -25.62 3.48 9.46
CA PHE A 255 -25.82 4.54 8.46
C PHE A 255 -24.64 4.64 7.49
N TYR A 256 -23.42 4.53 8.01
CA TYR A 256 -22.20 4.65 7.21
C TYR A 256 -22.05 3.51 6.19
N ALA A 257 -22.35 2.26 6.58
CA ALA A 257 -22.33 1.12 5.66
C ALA A 257 -23.30 1.31 4.48
N TRP A 258 -24.53 1.73 4.79
CA TRP A 258 -25.53 2.01 3.78
C TRP A 258 -25.17 3.20 2.89
N GLN A 259 -24.56 4.25 3.46
CA GLN A 259 -24.08 5.41 2.70
C GLN A 259 -22.98 5.03 1.71
N THR A 260 -22.01 4.21 2.12
CA THR A 260 -20.97 3.68 1.22
C THR A 260 -21.62 2.91 0.06
N LYS A 261 -22.56 2.02 0.36
CA LYS A 261 -23.30 1.27 -0.66
C LYS A 261 -24.03 2.17 -1.65
N ALA A 262 -24.73 3.20 -1.16
CA ALA A 262 -25.42 4.17 -2.02
C ALA A 262 -24.45 4.94 -2.92
N SER A 263 -23.31 5.39 -2.37
CA SER A 263 -22.27 6.07 -3.16
C SER A 263 -21.73 5.19 -4.29
N ILE A 264 -21.50 3.90 -4.02
CA ILE A 264 -21.06 2.93 -5.03
C ILE A 264 -22.13 2.72 -6.10
N LEU A 265 -23.41 2.62 -5.71
CA LEU A 265 -24.53 2.50 -6.64
C LEU A 265 -24.64 3.74 -7.55
N GLU A 266 -24.51 4.95 -7.01
CA GLU A 266 -24.47 6.18 -7.82
C GLU A 266 -23.31 6.16 -8.82
N GLN A 267 -22.11 5.76 -8.40
CA GLN A 267 -20.94 5.64 -9.29
C GLN A 267 -21.09 4.56 -10.37
N LEU A 268 -21.94 3.55 -10.13
CA LEU A 268 -22.34 2.54 -11.09
C LEU A 268 -23.54 2.97 -11.97
N GLY A 269 -24.05 4.20 -11.82
CA GLY A 269 -25.21 4.71 -12.57
C GLY A 269 -26.56 4.19 -12.08
N ARG A 270 -26.62 3.61 -10.88
CA ARG A 270 -27.82 2.99 -10.26
C ARG A 270 -28.46 3.92 -9.22
N GLY A 271 -28.69 5.18 -9.59
CA GLY A 271 -29.12 6.22 -8.66
C GLY A 271 -30.49 5.99 -8.00
N THR A 272 -31.43 5.33 -8.68
CA THR A 272 -32.72 4.95 -8.07
C THR A 272 -32.53 3.97 -6.91
N GLU A 273 -31.68 2.96 -7.10
CA GLU A 273 -31.34 2.00 -6.06
C GLU A 273 -30.55 2.66 -4.92
N ALA A 274 -29.63 3.57 -5.25
CA ALA A 274 -28.90 4.35 -4.25
C ALA A 274 -29.85 5.15 -3.35
N ALA A 275 -30.85 5.80 -3.94
CA ALA A 275 -31.86 6.54 -3.19
C ALA A 275 -32.68 5.62 -2.26
N ASP A 276 -33.08 4.44 -2.72
CA ASP A 276 -33.82 3.48 -1.90
C ASP A 276 -32.97 2.89 -0.76
N VAL A 277 -31.69 2.65 -1.01
CA VAL A 277 -30.70 2.28 0.01
C VAL A 277 -30.59 3.38 1.08
N MET A 278 -30.52 4.65 0.68
CA MET A 278 -30.44 5.75 1.64
C MET A 278 -31.72 5.94 2.44
N LYS A 279 -32.91 5.72 1.86
CA LYS A 279 -34.17 5.72 2.63
C LYS A 279 -34.14 4.68 3.75
N LYS A 280 -33.57 3.49 3.51
CA LYS A 280 -33.40 2.45 4.54
C LYS A 280 -32.38 2.83 5.60
N ALA A 281 -31.37 3.63 5.24
CA ALA A 281 -30.34 4.10 6.17
C ALA A 281 -30.85 5.20 7.12
N MET A 282 -31.78 6.04 6.66
CA MET A 282 -32.24 7.24 7.39
C MET A 282 -32.69 7.00 8.84
N PRO A 283 -33.41 5.91 9.19
CA PRO A 283 -33.76 5.62 10.57
C PRO A 283 -32.56 5.55 11.51
N PHE A 284 -31.40 5.10 11.02
CA PHE A 284 -30.17 4.88 11.77
C PHE A 284 -29.18 6.05 11.73
N ALA A 285 -29.49 7.10 10.96
CA ALA A 285 -28.66 8.28 10.88
C ALA A 285 -28.63 9.01 12.24
N SER A 286 -27.44 9.35 12.72
CA SER A 286 -27.32 10.37 13.76
C SER A 286 -27.77 11.73 13.25
N GLN A 287 -28.04 12.65 14.18
CA GLN A 287 -28.43 14.02 13.84
C GLN A 287 -27.45 14.70 12.87
N ILE A 288 -26.14 14.50 13.07
CA ILE A 288 -25.09 15.09 12.23
C ILE A 288 -25.05 14.37 10.87
N GLN A 289 -25.16 13.05 10.85
CA GLN A 289 -25.15 12.27 9.60
C GLN A 289 -26.34 12.62 8.69
N ALA A 290 -27.55 12.72 9.25
CA ALA A 290 -28.74 13.13 8.52
C ALA A 290 -28.58 14.55 7.95
N TYR A 291 -28.05 15.48 8.75
CA TYR A 291 -27.75 16.84 8.30
C TYR A 291 -26.73 16.85 7.15
N THR A 292 -25.57 16.20 7.31
CA THR A 292 -24.50 16.19 6.30
C THR A 292 -24.96 15.57 4.98
N TYR A 293 -25.72 14.46 5.05
CA TYR A 293 -26.26 13.84 3.85
C TYR A 293 -27.27 14.74 3.14
N ALA A 294 -28.21 15.34 3.88
CA ALA A 294 -29.18 16.28 3.31
C ALA A 294 -28.52 17.54 2.71
N ALA A 295 -27.48 18.08 3.34
CA ALA A 295 -26.69 19.18 2.80
C ALA A 295 -26.06 18.82 1.44
N GLY A 296 -25.48 17.62 1.32
CA GLY A 296 -24.96 17.12 0.04
C GLY A 296 -26.04 16.99 -1.05
N LEU A 297 -27.30 16.71 -0.68
CA LEU A 297 -28.42 16.71 -1.62
C LEU A 297 -28.78 18.13 -2.10
N VAL A 298 -28.66 19.15 -1.25
CA VAL A 298 -28.81 20.56 -1.66
C VAL A 298 -27.75 20.91 -2.71
N ASP A 299 -26.49 20.55 -2.46
CA ASP A 299 -25.37 20.78 -3.40
C ASP A 299 -25.60 20.04 -4.73
N ALA A 300 -26.14 18.81 -4.65
CA ALA A 300 -26.52 18.01 -5.80
C ALA A 300 -27.82 18.47 -6.50
N LYS A 301 -28.36 19.64 -6.14
CA LYS A 301 -29.58 20.24 -6.69
C LYS A 301 -30.82 19.33 -6.54
N LYS A 302 -30.91 18.62 -5.42
CA LYS A 302 -32.03 17.78 -4.96
C LYS A 302 -32.69 18.37 -3.69
N PRO A 303 -33.24 19.60 -3.75
CA PRO A 303 -33.67 20.34 -2.56
C PRO A 303 -34.93 19.75 -1.89
N LYS A 304 -35.77 19.04 -2.65
CA LYS A 304 -36.98 18.40 -2.10
C LYS A 304 -36.61 17.21 -1.23
N GLU A 305 -35.74 16.34 -1.73
CA GLU A 305 -35.22 15.19 -0.96
C GLU A 305 -34.44 15.66 0.27
N ALA A 306 -33.62 16.71 0.11
CA ALA A 306 -32.90 17.31 1.24
C ALA A 306 -33.85 17.81 2.34
N PHE A 307 -34.91 18.53 1.95
CA PHE A 307 -35.88 19.08 2.89
C PHE A 307 -36.63 18.01 3.70
N GLU A 308 -37.01 16.90 3.06
CA GLU A 308 -37.66 15.78 3.76
C GLU A 308 -36.76 15.21 4.87
N ILE A 309 -35.46 15.08 4.61
CA ILE A 309 -34.48 14.58 5.57
C ILE A 309 -34.21 15.61 6.67
N PHE A 310 -34.09 16.89 6.33
CA PHE A 310 -33.97 17.96 7.34
C PHE A 310 -35.18 18.02 8.26
N LYS A 311 -36.39 17.88 7.70
CA LYS A 311 -37.63 17.83 8.48
C LYS A 311 -37.65 16.61 9.38
N MET A 312 -37.35 15.41 8.87
CA MET A 312 -37.26 14.20 9.68
C MET A 312 -36.25 14.37 10.83
N ASN A 313 -35.08 14.96 10.55
CA ASN A 313 -34.04 15.20 11.55
C ASN A 313 -34.52 16.19 12.63
N TYR A 314 -35.20 17.27 12.22
CA TYR A 314 -35.81 18.22 13.13
C TYR A 314 -36.92 17.60 13.98
N ASP A 315 -37.79 16.77 13.40
CA ASP A 315 -38.88 16.10 14.12
C ASP A 315 -38.33 15.15 15.20
N LYS A 316 -37.19 14.49 14.94
CA LYS A 316 -36.48 13.65 15.94
C LYS A 316 -35.69 14.46 16.99
N HIS A 317 -35.10 15.58 16.58
CA HIS A 317 -34.21 16.40 17.41
C HIS A 317 -34.58 17.89 17.34
N PRO A 318 -35.74 18.27 17.89
CA PRO A 318 -36.29 19.61 17.69
C PRO A 318 -35.42 20.69 18.33
N ASN A 319 -35.32 21.83 17.65
CA ASN A 319 -34.63 23.04 18.14
C ASN A 319 -33.18 22.83 18.57
N SER A 320 -32.43 21.94 17.93
CA SER A 320 -30.97 21.87 18.08
C SER A 320 -30.28 22.80 17.07
N LEU A 321 -28.99 23.09 17.27
CA LEU A 321 -28.22 23.91 16.33
C LEU A 321 -28.28 23.34 14.91
N PHE A 322 -27.90 22.07 14.70
CA PHE A 322 -27.86 21.48 13.36
C PHE A 322 -29.25 21.27 12.75
N THR A 323 -30.30 21.00 13.54
CA THR A 323 -31.64 20.86 12.97
C THR A 323 -32.25 22.21 12.59
N ASN A 324 -31.94 23.28 13.32
CA ASN A 324 -32.30 24.63 12.90
C ASN A 324 -31.52 25.06 11.65
N ILE A 325 -30.22 24.78 11.55
CA ILE A 325 -29.43 25.06 10.34
C ILE A 325 -29.99 24.27 9.16
N GLY A 326 -30.28 22.97 9.34
CA GLY A 326 -30.85 22.12 8.29
C GLY A 326 -32.20 22.62 7.80
N MET A 327 -33.13 22.96 8.70
CA MET A 327 -34.42 23.54 8.31
C MET A 327 -34.25 24.89 7.59
N ALA A 328 -33.31 25.73 8.02
CA ALA A 328 -33.00 26.98 7.33
C ALA A 328 -32.50 26.74 5.90
N SER A 329 -31.50 25.87 5.75
CA SER A 329 -30.93 25.47 4.45
C SER A 329 -32.00 24.87 3.53
N GLY A 330 -32.83 23.95 4.03
CA GLY A 330 -33.88 23.30 3.26
C GLY A 330 -34.98 24.26 2.79
N TYR A 331 -35.47 25.15 3.66
CA TYR A 331 -36.44 26.17 3.24
C TYR A 331 -35.83 27.16 2.23
N SER A 332 -34.57 27.54 2.43
CA SER A 332 -33.86 28.44 1.53
C SER A 332 -33.71 27.84 0.14
N ALA A 333 -33.31 26.57 0.05
CA ALA A 333 -33.17 25.83 -1.21
C ALA A 333 -34.52 25.61 -1.93
N LEU A 334 -35.64 25.71 -1.22
CA LEU A 334 -37.00 25.69 -1.77
C LEU A 334 -37.54 27.11 -2.09
N GLY A 335 -36.77 28.16 -1.85
CA GLY A 335 -37.14 29.56 -2.09
C GLY A 335 -38.02 30.21 -1.00
N ASP A 336 -38.25 29.53 0.14
CA ASP A 336 -39.00 30.10 1.27
C ASP A 336 -38.05 30.80 2.25
N TYR A 337 -37.47 31.92 1.80
CA TYR A 337 -36.47 32.67 2.58
C TYR A 337 -37.02 33.20 3.91
N LYS A 338 -38.33 33.44 3.99
CA LYS A 338 -38.98 33.91 5.23
C LYS A 338 -38.99 32.83 6.31
N LYS A 339 -39.38 31.60 5.96
CA LYS A 339 -39.28 30.48 6.92
C LYS A 339 -37.82 30.13 7.20
N ALA A 340 -36.96 30.13 6.18
CA ALA A 340 -35.54 29.89 6.35
C ALA A 340 -34.92 30.85 7.39
N LEU A 341 -35.23 32.14 7.30
CA LEU A 341 -34.75 33.17 8.22
C LEU A 341 -35.17 32.88 9.67
N THR A 342 -36.39 32.38 9.87
CA THR A 342 -36.89 32.03 11.21
C THR A 342 -36.05 30.94 11.85
N PHE A 343 -35.67 29.90 11.09
CA PHE A 343 -34.81 28.83 11.60
C PHE A 343 -33.34 29.26 11.73
N ALA A 344 -32.83 30.09 10.80
CA ALA A 344 -31.48 30.63 10.86
C ALA A 344 -31.27 31.51 12.11
N GLN A 345 -32.26 32.32 12.48
CA GLN A 345 -32.22 33.12 13.71
C GLN A 345 -32.20 32.23 14.97
N LYS A 346 -32.98 31.15 15.00
CA LYS A 346 -32.92 30.17 16.11
C LYS A 346 -31.55 29.52 16.21
N ALA A 347 -30.95 29.14 15.07
CA ALA A 347 -29.59 28.60 15.03
C ALA A 347 -28.56 29.62 15.53
N LEU A 348 -28.70 30.89 15.17
CA LEU A 348 -27.78 31.96 15.58
C LEU A 348 -27.73 32.13 17.10
N LEU A 349 -28.88 32.04 17.78
CA LEU A 349 -28.95 32.10 19.24
C LEU A 349 -28.19 30.95 19.93
N GLN A 350 -27.99 29.84 19.22
CA GLN A 350 -27.35 28.63 19.73
C GLN A 350 -25.86 28.53 19.32
N ALA A 351 -25.42 29.36 18.37
CA ALA A 351 -24.09 29.30 17.80
C ALA A 351 -23.01 29.86 18.74
N LYS A 352 -21.83 29.22 18.75
CA LYS A 352 -20.62 29.68 19.45
C LYS A 352 -19.40 29.58 18.53
N GLY A 353 -18.39 30.41 18.77
CA GLY A 353 -17.12 30.36 18.02
C GLY A 353 -17.29 30.58 16.51
N GLY A 354 -16.49 29.87 15.70
CA GLY A 354 -16.45 30.02 14.24
C GLY A 354 -17.78 29.80 13.51
N ASN A 355 -18.66 28.96 14.06
CA ASN A 355 -20.00 28.71 13.49
C ASN A 355 -20.89 29.96 13.50
N LYS A 356 -20.66 30.89 14.44
CA LYS A 356 -21.49 32.09 14.58
C LYS A 356 -21.37 33.01 13.36
N LEU A 357 -20.15 33.22 12.85
CA LEU A 357 -19.90 34.11 11.71
C LEU A 357 -20.59 33.61 10.43
N LEU A 358 -20.56 32.30 10.19
CA LEU A 358 -21.25 31.69 9.05
C LEU A 358 -22.76 31.87 9.17
N ILE A 359 -23.34 31.60 10.34
CA ILE A 359 -24.79 31.72 10.53
C ILE A 359 -25.23 33.20 10.46
N GLU A 360 -24.41 34.15 10.91
CA GLU A 360 -24.66 35.58 10.71
C GLU A 360 -24.66 35.98 9.23
N LYS A 361 -23.74 35.43 8.42
CA LYS A 361 -23.78 35.61 6.95
C LYS A 361 -25.09 35.07 6.38
N ASN A 362 -25.45 33.83 6.72
CA ASN A 362 -26.68 33.19 6.25
C ASN A 362 -27.93 33.99 6.61
N VAL A 363 -28.01 34.54 7.83
CA VAL A 363 -29.12 35.41 8.25
C VAL A 363 -29.19 36.67 7.39
N ARG A 364 -28.04 37.32 7.10
CA ARG A 364 -28.00 38.51 6.23
C ARG A 364 -28.41 38.18 4.80
N ASP A 365 -27.98 37.06 4.25
CA ASP A 365 -28.34 36.64 2.90
C ASP A 365 -29.87 36.45 2.78
N LEU A 366 -30.46 35.74 3.75
CA LEU A 366 -31.91 35.52 3.81
C LEU A 366 -32.70 36.82 4.02
N GLN A 367 -32.20 37.77 4.82
CA GLN A 367 -32.82 39.09 4.98
C GLN A 367 -32.84 39.88 3.67
N ASN A 368 -31.85 39.66 2.81
CA ASN A 368 -31.75 40.27 1.49
C ASN A 368 -32.47 39.46 0.39
N GLY A 369 -33.21 38.41 0.76
CA GLY A 369 -33.92 37.54 -0.20
C GLY A 369 -33.00 36.69 -1.07
N LYS A 370 -31.80 36.36 -0.57
CA LYS A 370 -30.83 35.48 -1.24
C LYS A 370 -30.84 34.09 -0.62
N ASP A 371 -30.50 33.09 -1.42
CA ASP A 371 -30.30 31.74 -0.90
C ASP A 371 -29.07 31.70 0.00
N MET A 372 -29.21 31.16 1.21
CA MET A 372 -28.09 30.98 2.13
C MET A 372 -27.13 29.85 1.74
N ASN A 373 -27.53 29.01 0.78
CA ASN A 373 -26.73 27.90 0.27
C ASN A 373 -25.81 28.32 -0.89
N ASP A 374 -25.90 29.59 -1.35
CA ASP A 374 -25.00 30.22 -2.31
C ASP A 374 -23.81 30.90 -1.59
#